data_AF-A0A1F7MGH8-F1
#
_entry.id   AF-A0A1F7MGH8-F1
#
_cell.length_a   1.000
_cell.length_b   1.000
_cell.length_c   1.000
_cell.angle_alpha   90.00
_cell.angle_beta   90.00
_cell.angle_gamma   90.00
#
_symmetry.space_group_name_H-M   'P 1'
#
loop_
_entity.id
_entity.type
_entity.pdbx_description
1 polymer ?
#
loop_
_entity_poly.entity_id
_entity_poly.type
_entity_poly.pdbx_seq_one_letter_code
_entity_poly.pdbx_strand_id
1 'polypeptide(L)' 'MLPPMEITLDALRQVSRLAGFEWDDAELEALRPLVARSLDLLARLDAVDLGETEPTTQYRVL' A
#
# COMPACT_ATOMS: atom_id res chain seq x y z
N MET A 1 10.41 -1.65 -10.15
CA MET A 1 10.97 -0.59 -9.27
C MET A 1 9.89 0.42 -8.99
N LEU A 2 9.20 0.30 -7.85
CA LEU A 2 8.35 1.38 -7.36
C LEU A 2 9.21 2.64 -7.12
N PRO A 3 8.84 3.80 -7.68
CA PRO A 3 9.57 5.04 -7.39
C PRO A 3 9.48 5.34 -5.88
N PRO A 4 10.47 6.04 -5.29
CA PRO A 4 10.35 6.51 -3.91
C PRO A 4 9.09 7.37 -3.79
N MET A 5 8.08 6.81 -3.13
CA MET A 5 6.81 7.49 -2.89
C MET A 5 6.91 8.27 -1.59
N GLU A 6 6.85 9.59 -1.71
CA GLU A 6 6.55 10.43 -0.57
C GLU A 6 5.10 10.17 -0.14
N ILE A 7 4.91 9.69 1.08
CA ILE A 7 3.58 9.52 1.65
C ILE A 7 3.12 10.90 2.08
N THR A 8 2.22 11.53 1.33
CA THR A 8 1.67 12.83 1.71
C THR A 8 0.35 12.66 2.45
N LEU A 9 -0.03 13.62 3.30
CA LEU A 9 -1.33 13.60 3.97
C LEU A 9 -2.48 13.61 2.95
N ASP A 10 -2.32 14.35 1.85
CA ASP A 10 -3.32 14.37 0.78
C ASP A 10 -3.50 13.02 0.10
N ALA A 11 -2.41 12.27 -0.11
CA ALA A 11 -2.51 10.90 -0.62
C ALA A 11 -3.23 9.98 0.37
N LEU A 12 -2.94 10.10 1.68
CA LEU A 12 -3.62 9.34 2.72
C LEU A 12 -5.13 9.65 2.77
N ARG A 13 -5.52 10.93 2.65
CA ARG A 13 -6.92 11.36 2.55
C ARG A 13 -7.63 10.81 1.32
N GLN A 14 -6.96 10.80 0.17
CA GLN A 14 -7.53 10.26 -1.06
C GLN A 14 -7.77 8.75 -0.95
N VAL A 15 -6.78 8.01 -0.45
CA VAL A 15 -6.88 6.55 -0.28
C VAL A 15 -7.92 6.18 0.76
N SER A 16 -7.98 6.89 1.90
CA SER A 16 -8.99 6.60 2.95
C SER A 16 -10.41 6.78 2.42
N ARG A 17 -10.66 7.86 1.66
CA ARG A 17 -11.95 8.10 0.99
C ARG A 17 -12.30 7.02 -0.03
N LEU A 18 -11.34 6.57 -0.84
CA LEU A 18 -11.56 5.48 -1.80
C LEU A 18 -11.92 4.16 -1.10
N ALA A 19 -11.37 3.94 0.09
CA ALA A 19 -11.68 2.78 0.93
C ALA A 19 -12.95 2.96 1.78
N GLY A 20 -13.61 4.13 1.74
CA GLY A 20 -14.83 4.41 2.49
C GLY A 20 -14.63 4.74 3.97
N PHE A 21 -13.41 5.14 4.37
CA PHE A 21 -13.11 5.59 5.73
C PHE A 21 -13.25 7.11 5.87
N GLU A 22 -13.83 7.56 6.98
CA GLU A 22 -14.01 8.98 7.33
C GLU A 22 -13.02 9.43 8.41
N TRP A 23 -11.75 9.07 8.26
CA TRP A 23 -10.70 9.45 9.21
C TRP A 23 -10.32 10.92 9.10
N ASP A 24 -10.03 11.51 10.26
CA ASP A 24 -9.48 12.87 10.34
C ASP A 24 -7.97 12.89 10.06
N ASP A 25 -7.40 14.09 9.95
CA ASP A 25 -5.99 14.26 9.64
C ASP A 25 -5.05 13.66 10.70
N ALA A 26 -5.43 13.71 11.97
CA ALA A 26 -4.60 13.20 13.06
C ALA A 26 -4.57 11.67 13.04
N GLU A 27 -5.71 11.04 12.75
CA GLU A 27 -5.82 9.59 12.53
C GLU A 27 -5.00 9.15 11.32
N LEU A 28 -5.05 9.90 10.21
CA LEU A 28 -4.25 9.62 9.01
C LEU A 28 -2.75 9.77 9.26
N GLU A 29 -2.33 10.84 9.95
CA GLU A 29 -0.92 11.04 10.31
C GLU A 29 -0.41 9.93 11.25
N ALA A 30 -1.25 9.44 12.16
CA ALA A 30 -0.90 8.31 13.02
C ALA A 30 -0.63 7.01 12.21
N LEU A 31 -1.24 6.86 11.04
CA LEU A 31 -1.02 5.71 10.15
C LEU A 31 0.24 5.84 9.28
N ARG A 32 0.79 7.04 9.10
CA ARG A 32 1.94 7.30 8.21
C ARG A 32 3.12 6.33 8.44
N PRO A 33 3.57 6.04 9.67
CA PRO A 33 4.68 5.11 9.90
C PRO A 33 4.35 3.67 9.47
N LEU A 34 3.09 3.24 9.67
CA LEU A 34 2.63 1.92 9.26
C LEU A 34 2.60 1.80 7.74
N VAL A 35 2.07 2.81 7.04
CA VAL A 35 2.04 2.85 5.58
C VAL A 35 3.46 2.84 5.01
N ALA A 36 4.39 3.62 5.59
CA ALA A 36 5.79 3.64 5.19
C ALA A 36 6.45 2.26 5.28
N ARG A 37 6.23 1.56 6.40
CA ARG A 37 6.75 0.21 6.58
C ARG A 37 6.15 -0.78 5.57
N SER A 38 4.85 -0.69 5.30
CA SER A 38 4.18 -1.56 4.33
C SER A 38 4.72 -1.35 2.91
N LEU A 39 4.95 -0.10 2.51
CA LEU A 39 5.53 0.21 1.19
C LEU A 39 6.98 -0.29 1.07
N ASP A 40 7.79 -0.17 2.13
CA ASP A 40 9.14 -0.75 2.15
C ASP A 40 9.11 -2.28 1.94
N LEU A 41 8.18 -2.98 2.61
CA LEU A 41 8.02 -4.42 2.43
C LEU A 41 7.60 -4.78 0.99
N LEU A 42 6.70 -4.01 0.38
CA LEU A 42 6.32 -4.20 -1.03
C LEU A 42 7.49 -3.94 -1.98
N ALA A 43 8.31 -2.93 -1.73
CA ALA A 43 9.50 -2.65 -2.52
C ALA A 43 10.53 -3.80 -2.45
N ARG A 44 10.63 -4.50 -1.31
CA ARG A 44 11.46 -5.71 -1.20
C ARG A 44 10.90 -6.88 -2.00
N LEU A 45 9.58 -7.03 -2.08
CA LEU A 45 8.94 -8.06 -2.92
C LEU A 45 9.18 -7.80 -4.41
N ASP A 46 9.17 -6.53 -4.83
CA ASP A 46 9.48 -6.12 -6.21
C ASP A 46 10.92 -6.46 -6.64
N ALA A 47 11.81 -6.75 -5.68
CA ALA A 47 13.19 -7.18 -5.95
C ALA A 47 13.34 -8.71 -6.09
N VAL A 48 12.27 -9.48 -5.89
CA VAL A 48 12.30 -10.94 -6.01
C VAL A 48 12.26 -11.32 -7.50
N ASP A 49 13.21 -12.15 -7.93
CA ASP A 49 13.16 -12.74 -9.28
C ASP A 49 12.09 -13.83 -9.34
N LEU A 50 11.06 -13.58 -10.15
CA LEU A 50 9.93 -14.49 -10.34
C LEU A 50 10.13 -15.44 -11.53
N GLY A 51 11.20 -15.30 -12.32
CA GLY A 51 11.40 -16.08 -13.54
C GLY A 51 10.20 -15.99 -14.50
N GLU A 52 9.76 -17.13 -15.02
CA GLU A 52 8.60 -17.23 -15.95
C GLU A 52 7.26 -17.41 -15.23
N THR A 53 7.15 -17.02 -13.96
CA THR A 53 5.91 -17.20 -13.19
C THR A 53 4.78 -16.31 -13.74
N GLU A 54 3.68 -16.92 -14.17
CA GLU A 54 2.49 -16.19 -14.60
C GLU A 54 1.69 -15.64 -13.40
N PRO A 55 1.11 -14.43 -13.48
CA PRO A 55 0.20 -13.92 -12.47
C PRO A 55 -1.03 -14.83 -12.32
N THR A 56 -1.37 -15.19 -11.09
CA THR A 56 -2.56 -16.00 -10.79
C THR A 56 -3.43 -15.33 -9.74
N THR A 57 -4.74 -15.49 -9.87
CA THR A 57 -5.73 -15.09 -8.86
C THR A 57 -6.56 -16.30 -8.50
N GLN A 58 -6.53 -16.73 -7.23
CA GLN A 58 -7.36 -17.84 -6.75
C GLN A 58 -8.41 -17.31 -5.78
N TYR A 59 -9.68 -17.42 -6.14
CA TYR A 59 -10.79 -17.16 -5.23
C TYR A 59 -11.11 -18.43 -4.45
N ARG A 60 -10.87 -18.43 -3.13
CA ARG A 60 -11.40 -19.46 -2.25
C ARG A 60 -12.87 -19.15 -2.00
N VAL A 61 -13.76 -19.84 -2.71
CA VAL A 61 -15.20 -19.82 -2.44
C VAL A 61 -15.48 -20.92 -1.42
N LEU A 62 -15.91 -20.53 -0.22
CA LEU A 62 -16.47 -21.43 0.80
C LEU A 62 -17.97 -21.57 0.59
#